data_AF-A0A1C6E107-F1
#
_entry.id   AF-A0A1C6E107-F1
#
_cell.length_a   1.000
_cell.length_b   1.000
_cell.length_c   1.000
_cell.angle_alpha   90.00
_cell.angle_beta   90.00
_cell.angle_gamma   90.00
#
_symmetry.space_group_name_H-M   'P 1'
#
loop_
_entity.id
_entity.type
_entity.pdbx_description
1 polymer ?
#
loop_
_entity_poly.entity_id
_entity_poly.type
_entity_poly.pdbx_seq_one_letter_code
_entity_poly.pdbx_strand_id
1 'polypeptide(L)' 'MAGKICPKCGQFTFFETVSGRKCTKCGYTMIVPANEGKGGRGQKCSNCGQFTVFNGKCRTCGASYQ' A
#
# COMPACT_ATOMS: atom_id res chain seq x y z
N MET A 1 -22.85 0.07 -8.12
CA MET A 1 -21.81 0.56 -7.19
C MET A 1 -21.13 1.76 -7.84
N ALA A 2 -21.28 2.96 -7.29
CA ALA A 2 -20.55 4.13 -7.79
C ALA A 2 -19.11 4.09 -7.26
N GLY A 3 -18.13 4.31 -8.14
CA GLY A 3 -16.72 4.44 -7.72
C GLY A 3 -16.47 5.78 -7.03
N LYS A 4 -15.26 6.01 -6.53
CA LYS A 4 -14.86 7.36 -6.08
C LYS A 4 -14.67 8.31 -7.28
N ILE A 5 -14.65 9.60 -6.99
CA ILE A 5 -14.25 10.62 -7.97
C ILE A 5 -12.83 10.34 -8.43
N CYS A 6 -12.63 10.20 -9.74
CA CYS A 6 -11.30 10.10 -10.34
C CYS A 6 -10.65 11.49 -10.35
N PRO A 7 -9.41 11.64 -9.85
CA PRO A 7 -8.73 12.94 -9.83
C PRO A 7 -8.38 13.47 -11.23
N LYS A 8 -8.39 12.60 -12.26
CA LYS A 8 -8.06 12.99 -13.64
C LYS A 8 -9.28 13.42 -14.46
N CYS A 9 -10.42 12.74 -14.32
CA CYS A 9 -11.60 12.98 -15.15
C CYS A 9 -12.85 13.46 -14.39
N GLY A 10 -12.78 13.58 -13.06
CA GLY A 10 -13.87 14.09 -12.22
C GLY A 10 -15.10 13.18 -12.11
N GLN A 11 -15.09 12.01 -12.76
CA GLN A 11 -16.22 11.07 -12.78
C GLN A 11 -16.12 10.07 -11.62
N PHE A 12 -17.25 9.57 -11.13
CA PHE A 12 -17.37 8.54 -10.10
C PHE A 12 -17.06 7.12 -10.62
N THR A 13 -15.88 6.98 -11.23
CA THR A 13 -15.44 5.77 -11.95
C THR A 13 -14.11 5.24 -11.42
N PHE A 14 -13.70 5.65 -10.22
CA PHE A 14 -12.44 5.26 -9.60
C PHE A 14 -12.64 4.14 -8.57
N PHE A 15 -12.24 2.92 -8.92
CA PHE A 15 -12.54 1.70 -8.16
C PHE A 15 -11.29 1.11 -7.51
N GLU A 16 -11.48 0.34 -6.45
CA GLU A 16 -10.41 -0.37 -5.75
C GLU A 16 -9.95 -1.61 -6.51
N THR A 17 -8.66 -1.89 -6.42
CA THR A 17 -7.93 -2.98 -7.06
C THR A 17 -6.92 -3.54 -6.07
N VAL A 18 -6.39 -4.72 -6.34
CA VAL A 18 -5.44 -5.43 -5.46
C VAL A 18 -4.23 -4.58 -5.06
N SER A 19 -3.77 -3.68 -5.94
CA SER A 19 -2.57 -2.85 -5.75
C SER A 19 -2.86 -1.35 -5.57
N GLY A 20 -4.13 -0.96 -5.41
CA GLY A 20 -4.52 0.44 -5.29
C GLY A 20 -5.86 0.74 -5.93
N ARG A 21 -5.96 1.77 -6.77
CA ARG A 21 -7.22 2.15 -7.46
C ARG A 21 -7.04 2.38 -8.96
N LYS A 22 -8.06 2.08 -9.74
CA LYS A 22 -8.10 2.29 -11.20
C LYS A 22 -9.39 2.95 -11.65
N CYS A 23 -9.28 3.89 -12.59
CA CYS A 23 -10.40 4.52 -13.26
C CYS A 23 -10.79 3.73 -14.51
N THR A 24 -12.05 3.33 -14.64
CA THR A 24 -12.55 2.58 -15.80
C THR A 24 -12.80 3.45 -17.03
N LYS A 25 -12.99 4.77 -16.86
CA LYS A 25 -13.31 5.69 -17.96
C LYS A 25 -12.06 6.25 -18.66
N CYS A 26 -11.05 6.65 -17.89
CA CYS A 26 -9.85 7.33 -18.42
C CYS A 26 -8.54 6.54 -18.21
N GLY A 27 -8.61 5.37 -17.57
CA GLY A 27 -7.46 4.50 -17.35
C GLY A 27 -6.50 4.93 -16.23
N TYR A 28 -6.73 6.06 -15.56
CA TYR A 28 -5.88 6.54 -14.47
C TYR A 28 -5.76 5.51 -13.34
N THR A 29 -4.53 5.22 -12.90
CA THR A 29 -4.23 4.31 -11.80
C THR A 29 -3.50 5.04 -10.67
N MET A 30 -3.90 4.75 -9.43
CA MET A 30 -3.18 5.13 -8.23
C MET A 30 -2.71 3.85 -7.56
N ILE A 31 -1.43 3.53 -7.75
CA ILE A 31 -0.80 2.34 -7.19
C ILE A 31 -0.20 2.75 -5.86
N VAL A 32 -0.59 2.07 -4.78
CA VAL A 32 0.15 2.12 -3.53
C VAL A 32 1.16 0.98 -3.67
N PRO A 33 2.49 1.23 -3.77
CA PRO A 33 3.47 0.14 -3.84
C PRO A 33 3.31 -0.78 -2.62
N ALA A 34 3.95 -1.93 -2.49
CA ALA A 34 4.07 -2.56 -1.17
C ALA A 34 5.25 -1.89 -0.43
N ASN A 35 5.17 -1.70 0.88
CA ASN A 35 6.28 -1.21 1.71
C ASN A 35 6.89 0.17 1.41
N GLU A 36 6.17 1.13 0.81
CA GLU A 36 6.13 2.57 1.18
C GLU A 36 5.04 3.39 0.44
N GLY A 37 3.82 2.92 0.21
CA GLY A 37 3.38 1.57 -0.09
C GLY A 37 3.07 0.56 1.02
N LYS A 38 3.23 0.87 2.31
CA LYS A 38 3.34 -0.19 3.36
C LYS A 38 2.05 -0.98 3.72
N GLY A 39 1.21 -1.34 2.76
CA GLY A 39 0.31 -2.49 2.86
C GLY A 39 1.11 -3.79 2.63
N GLY A 40 1.08 -4.68 3.63
CA GLY A 40 1.75 -5.97 3.62
C GLY A 40 2.47 -6.29 4.93
N ARG A 41 2.61 -7.59 5.24
CA ARG A 41 3.47 -8.08 6.32
C ARG A 41 4.93 -7.75 5.94
N GLY A 42 5.64 -6.96 6.75
CA GLY A 42 7.08 -6.74 6.61
C GLY A 42 7.87 -8.02 6.83
N GLN A 43 9.20 -7.94 6.79
CA GLN A 43 10.02 -9.12 7.13
C GLN A 43 9.80 -9.50 8.61
N LYS A 44 9.90 -10.80 8.89
CA LYS A 44 9.81 -11.31 10.27
C LYS A 44 10.99 -10.77 11.06
N CYS A 45 10.69 -10.07 12.14
CA CYS A 45 11.70 -9.64 13.10
C CYS A 45 12.21 -10.87 13.87
N SER A 46 13.50 -11.17 13.74
CA SER A 46 14.20 -12.16 14.55
C SER A 46 14.13 -11.89 16.06
N ASN A 47 13.90 -10.63 16.48
CA ASN A 47 13.82 -10.27 17.90
C ASN A 47 12.40 -10.47 18.47
N CYS A 48 11.36 -9.90 17.85
CA CYS A 48 9.99 -9.94 18.39
C CYS A 48 9.02 -10.86 17.63
N GLY A 49 9.49 -11.53 16.57
CA GLY A 49 8.70 -12.44 15.74
C GLY A 49 7.65 -11.79 14.84
N GLN A 50 7.46 -10.46 14.94
CA GLN A 50 6.46 -9.73 14.16
C GLN A 50 6.95 -9.42 12.75
N PHE A 51 6.04 -9.47 11.79
CA PHE A 51 6.31 -9.16 10.38
C PHE A 51 6.22 -7.65 10.14
N THR A 52 7.13 -6.90 10.77
CA THR A 52 7.12 -5.43 10.79
C THR A 52 8.51 -4.83 10.60
N VAL A 53 9.49 -5.62 10.14
CA VAL A 53 10.79 -5.09 9.71
C VAL A 53 10.64 -4.45 8.33
N PHE A 54 10.90 -3.15 8.27
CA PHE A 54 10.92 -2.37 7.04
C PHE A 54 12.18 -1.51 7.03
N ASN A 55 12.89 -1.49 5.90
CA ASN A 55 14.12 -0.71 5.74
C ASN A 55 15.15 -0.98 6.86
N GLY A 56 15.39 -2.27 7.16
CA GLY A 56 16.31 -2.70 8.21
C GLY A 56 15.86 -2.37 9.65
N LYS A 57 14.65 -1.84 9.88
CA LYS A 57 14.16 -1.50 11.21
C LYS A 57 12.82 -2.13 11.52
N CYS A 58 12.72 -2.82 12.65
CA CYS A 58 11.45 -3.31 13.19
C CYS A 58 10.66 -2.14 13.77
N ARG A 59 9.45 -1.90 13.26
CA ARG A 59 8.55 -0.86 13.78
C ARG A 59 7.94 -1.23 15.14
N THR A 60 7.84 -2.51 15.47
CA THR A 60 7.21 -2.96 16.72
C THR A 60 8.14 -2.89 17.92
N CYS A 61 9.37 -3.42 17.81
CA CYS A 61 10.30 -3.48 18.94
C CYS A 61 11.55 -2.60 18.77
N GLY A 62 11.67 -1.86 17.68
CA GLY A 62 12.81 -0.96 17.43
C GLY A 62 14.11 -1.65 17.01
N ALA A 63 14.15 -2.98 16.90
CA ALA A 63 15.33 -3.72 16.47
C ALA A 63 15.83 -3.23 15.11
N SER A 64 17.14 -3.02 14.99
CA SER A 64 17.80 -2.56 13.78
C SER A 64 18.73 -3.65 13.25
N TYR A 65 18.66 -3.89 11.96
CA TYR A 65 19.43 -4.90 11.22
C TYR A 65 20.45 -4.12 10.39
N GLN A 66 21.72 -4.14 10.83
CA GLN A 66 22.88 -3.57 10.13
C GLN A 66 23.53 -4.64 9.25
#